data_AF-A0A6N7LP38-F1
#
_entry.id   AF-A0A6N7LP38-F1
#
_cell.length_a   1.000
_cell.length_b   1.000
_cell.length_c   1.000
_cell.angle_alpha   90.00
_cell.angle_beta   90.00
_cell.angle_gamma   90.00
#
_symmetry.space_group_name_H-M   'P 1'
#
loop_
_entity.id
_entity.type
_entity.pdbx_description
1 polymer ?
#
loop_
_entity_poly.entity_id
_entity_poly.type
_entity_poly.pdbx_seq_one_letter_code
_entity_poly.pdbx_strand_id
1 'polypeptide(L)'
;MSSTTDFIAELIRAANGIEKLTHYEISRLLDLSIDTIRDMCRQTGVAGIHSARDVLIDLRLSSERARDLPPEQVRDALIDAADVLRSLKIVLDRNE
;
A
#
# COMPACT_ATOMS: atom_id res chain seq x y z
N MET A 1 -12.23 -1.39 -15.38
CA MET A 1 -12.07 -1.97 -14.03
C MET A 1 -10.57 -1.98 -13.78
N SER A 2 -10.04 -0.99 -13.07
CA SER A 2 -8.58 -0.75 -13.04
C SER A 2 -7.90 -1.78 -12.13
N SER A 3 -6.72 -2.26 -12.56
CA SER A 3 -5.85 -3.13 -11.77
C SER A 3 -5.62 -2.61 -10.34
N THR A 4 -5.64 -1.28 -10.16
CA THR A 4 -5.54 -0.61 -8.87
C THR A 4 -6.70 -0.91 -7.92
N THR A 5 -7.96 -0.93 -8.41
CA THR A 5 -9.12 -1.21 -7.54
C THR A 5 -9.09 -2.66 -7.03
N ASP A 6 -8.72 -3.59 -7.89
CA ASP A 6 -8.57 -5.00 -7.52
C ASP A 6 -7.43 -5.19 -6.51
N PHE A 7 -6.31 -4.49 -6.72
CA PHE A 7 -5.17 -4.50 -5.80
C PHE A 7 -5.51 -3.89 -4.43
N ILE A 8 -6.25 -2.77 -4.39
CA ILE A 8 -6.76 -2.20 -3.13
C ILE A 8 -7.64 -3.23 -2.39
N ALA A 9 -8.53 -3.93 -3.12
CA ALA A 9 -9.37 -4.95 -2.52
C ALA A 9 -8.56 -6.15 -2.00
N GLU A 10 -7.47 -6.52 -2.67
CA GLU A 10 -6.53 -7.55 -2.22
C GLU A 10 -5.85 -7.14 -0.92
N LEU A 11 -5.34 -5.91 -0.80
CA LEU A 11 -4.72 -5.40 0.43
C LEU A 11 -5.67 -5.44 1.62
N ILE A 12 -6.92 -5.03 1.42
CA ILE A 12 -7.94 -5.09 2.49
C ILE A 12 -8.27 -6.54 2.86
N ARG A 13 -8.33 -7.48 1.90
CA ARG A 13 -8.53 -8.90 2.22
C ARG A 13 -7.33 -9.49 2.96
N ALA A 14 -6.12 -9.14 2.55
CA ALA A 14 -4.88 -9.53 3.21
C ALA A 14 -4.84 -9.01 4.66
N ALA A 15 -5.20 -7.74 4.88
CA ALA A 15 -5.31 -7.13 6.21
C ALA A 15 -6.36 -7.82 7.11
N ASN A 16 -7.45 -8.33 6.53
CA ASN A 16 -8.45 -9.09 7.29
C ASN A 16 -8.05 -10.56 7.51
N GLY A 17 -7.02 -11.05 6.82
CA GLY A 17 -6.59 -12.45 6.81
C GLY A 17 -5.13 -12.65 7.19
N ILE A 18 -4.53 -11.75 7.98
CA ILE A 18 -3.09 -11.73 8.24
C ILE A 18 -2.55 -13.04 8.81
N GLU A 19 -3.35 -13.76 9.59
CA GLU A 19 -2.95 -15.04 10.21
C GLU A 19 -2.67 -16.13 9.17
N LYS A 20 -3.16 -15.94 7.94
CA LYS A 20 -2.96 -16.86 6.81
C LYS A 20 -1.78 -16.46 5.93
N LEU A 21 -1.19 -15.28 6.17
CA LEU A 21 -0.09 -14.77 5.36
C LEU A 21 1.25 -15.14 5.98
N THR A 22 2.16 -15.58 5.14
CA THR A 22 3.57 -15.73 5.49
C THR A 22 4.27 -14.37 5.52
N HIS A 23 5.35 -14.27 6.31
CA HIS A 23 6.20 -13.06 6.33
C HIS A 23 6.71 -12.67 4.92
N TYR A 24 6.94 -13.66 4.05
CA TYR A 24 7.34 -13.41 2.66
C TYR A 24 6.21 -12.79 1.83
N GLU A 25 4.99 -13.30 1.96
CA GLU A 25 3.82 -12.71 1.29
C GLU A 25 3.54 -11.30 1.78
N ILE A 26 3.71 -11.04 3.09
CA ILE A 26 3.58 -9.69 3.67
C ILE A 26 4.61 -8.74 3.05
N SER A 27 5.90 -9.09 3.09
CA SER A 27 6.96 -8.26 2.51
C SER A 27 6.71 -8.00 1.01
N ARG A 28 6.34 -9.04 0.25
CA ARG A 28 6.02 -8.92 -1.17
C ARG A 28 4.83 -7.98 -1.43
N LEU A 29 3.76 -8.07 -0.62
CA LEU A 29 2.59 -7.20 -0.76
C LEU A 29 2.93 -5.73 -0.43
N LEU A 30 3.75 -5.50 0.59
CA LEU A 30 4.21 -4.17 0.95
C LEU A 30 5.12 -3.57 -0.13
N ASP A 31 6.07 -4.35 -0.68
CA ASP A 31 6.93 -3.92 -1.77
C ASP A 31 6.14 -3.58 -3.04
N LEU A 32 5.16 -4.42 -3.40
CA LEU A 32 4.27 -4.16 -4.54
C LEU A 32 3.43 -2.89 -4.32
N SER A 33 2.99 -2.66 -3.06
CA SER A 33 2.29 -1.44 -2.69
C SER A 33 3.16 -0.20 -2.85
N ILE A 34 4.40 -0.25 -2.39
CA ILE A 34 5.39 0.83 -2.53
C ILE A 34 5.60 1.18 -3.99
N ASP A 35 5.81 0.18 -4.85
CA ASP A 35 6.04 0.40 -6.28
C ASP A 35 4.82 0.99 -6.98
N THR A 36 3.62 0.51 -6.65
CA THR A 36 2.36 1.02 -7.20
C THR A 36 2.09 2.46 -6.75
N ILE A 37 2.28 2.77 -5.47
CA ILE A 37 2.13 4.12 -4.91
C ILE A 37 3.11 5.08 -5.60
N ARG A 38 4.38 4.68 -5.78
CA ARG A 38 5.38 5.49 -6.47
C ARG A 38 4.99 5.76 -7.91
N ASP A 39 4.47 4.76 -8.62
CA ASP A 39 4.03 4.94 -9.99
C ASP A 39 2.86 5.93 -10.10
N MET A 40 1.83 5.75 -9.27
CA MET A 40 0.69 6.67 -9.21
C MET A 40 1.07 8.07 -8.74
N CYS A 41 2.06 8.21 -7.86
CA CYS A 41 2.62 9.50 -7.48
C CYS A 41 3.30 10.21 -8.66
N ARG A 42 3.99 9.47 -9.55
CA ARG A 42 4.56 10.06 -10.77
C ARG A 42 3.46 10.54 -11.71
N GLN A 43 2.35 9.81 -11.81
CA GLN A 43 1.21 10.18 -12.64
C GLN A 43 0.44 11.40 -12.08
N THR A 44 0.28 11.49 -10.76
CA THR A 44 -0.40 12.63 -10.08
C THR A 44 0.49 13.86 -9.89
N GLY A 45 1.81 13.71 -9.99
CA GLY A 45 2.79 14.78 -9.78
C GLY A 45 3.07 15.11 -8.31
N VAL A 46 3.49 16.36 -8.05
CA VAL A 46 4.02 16.79 -6.74
C VAL A 46 3.00 16.64 -5.59
N ALA A 47 1.70 16.76 -5.88
CA ALA A 47 0.64 16.61 -4.90
C ALA A 47 0.55 15.18 -4.34
N GLY A 48 0.68 14.15 -5.20
CA GLY A 48 0.68 12.75 -4.77
C GLY A 48 1.91 12.41 -3.92
N ILE A 49 3.08 12.94 -4.31
CA ILE A 49 4.34 12.71 -3.59
C ILE A 49 4.29 13.21 -2.14
N HIS A 50 3.69 14.39 -1.90
CA HIS A 50 3.60 14.94 -0.54
C HIS A 50 2.65 14.12 0.33
N SER A 51 1.52 13.65 -0.22
CA SER A 51 0.55 12.86 0.53
C SER A 51 1.03 11.46 0.88
N ALA A 52 1.94 10.87 0.09
CA ALA A 52 2.34 9.48 0.23
C ALA A 52 3.73 9.28 0.87
N ARG A 53 4.50 10.36 1.10
CA ARG A 53 5.92 10.25 1.50
C ARG A 53 6.11 9.51 2.82
N ASP A 54 5.39 9.90 3.86
CA ASP A 54 5.57 9.33 5.20
C ASP A 54 5.13 7.86 5.20
N VAL A 55 3.98 7.56 4.58
CA VAL A 55 3.49 6.19 4.40
C VAL A 55 4.48 5.33 3.62
N LEU A 56 5.13 5.85 2.57
CA LEU A 56 6.16 5.09 1.83
C LEU A 56 7.37 4.72 2.69
N ILE A 57 7.74 5.57 3.67
CA ILE A 57 8.82 5.27 4.61
C ILE A 57 8.36 4.17 5.57
N ASP A 58 7.16 4.28 6.13
CA ASP A 58 6.60 3.32 7.07
C ASP A 58 6.37 1.94 6.43
N LEU A 59 5.86 1.91 5.20
CA LEU A 59 5.70 0.68 4.42
C LEU A 59 7.04 0.01 4.13
N ARG A 60 8.08 0.80 3.83
CA ARG A 60 9.42 0.26 3.56
C ARG A 60 10.03 -0.35 4.82
N LEU A 61 9.94 0.35 5.94
CA LEU A 61 10.36 -0.16 7.24
C LEU A 61 9.59 -1.44 7.60
N SER A 62 8.29 -1.46 7.30
CA SER A 62 7.44 -2.62 7.56
C SER A 62 7.81 -3.82 6.69
N SER A 63 8.10 -3.61 5.40
CA SER A 63 8.56 -4.68 4.51
C SER A 63 9.86 -5.30 5.00
N GLU A 64 10.84 -4.48 5.38
CA GLU A 64 12.14 -4.93 5.89
C GLU A 64 12.02 -5.70 7.22
N ARG A 65 10.98 -5.40 8.01
CA ARG A 65 10.72 -6.03 9.32
C ARG A 65 9.57 -7.04 9.29
N ALA A 66 9.10 -7.46 8.12
CA ALA A 66 7.92 -8.33 7.98
C ALA A 66 7.99 -9.62 8.80
N ARG A 67 9.19 -10.12 9.08
CA ARG A 67 9.41 -11.31 9.93
C ARG A 67 9.16 -11.07 11.41
N ASP A 68 9.44 -9.87 11.89
CA ASP A 68 9.43 -9.51 13.32
C ASP A 68 8.29 -8.54 13.67
N LEU A 69 7.48 -8.15 12.68
CA LEU A 69 6.34 -7.28 12.86
C LEU A 69 5.22 -8.02 13.61
N PRO A 70 4.61 -7.41 14.63
CA PRO A 70 3.41 -7.95 15.22
C PRO A 70 2.26 -7.90 14.18
N PRO A 71 1.33 -8.86 14.23
CA PRO A 71 0.26 -8.96 13.24
C PRO A 71 -0.57 -7.67 13.12
N GLU A 72 -0.79 -6.96 14.24
CA GLU A 72 -1.50 -5.69 14.25
C GLU A 72 -0.83 -4.61 13.37
N GLN A 73 0.50 -4.49 13.45
CA GLN A 73 1.23 -3.53 12.63
C GLN A 73 1.25 -3.93 11.15
N VAL A 74 1.26 -5.24 10.84
CA VAL A 74 1.12 -5.73 9.46
C VAL A 74 -0.24 -5.32 8.88
N ARG A 75 -1.31 -5.54 9.65
CA ARG A 75 -2.67 -5.16 9.23
C ARG A 75 -2.74 -3.65 8.99
N ASP A 76 -2.23 -2.85 9.93
CA ASP A 76 -2.29 -1.40 9.84
C ASP A 76 -1.50 -0.91 8.61
N ALA A 77 -0.30 -1.45 8.36
CA ALA A 77 0.49 -1.14 7.16
C ALA A 77 -0.24 -1.49 5.85
N LEU A 78 -0.95 -2.63 5.79
CA LEU A 78 -1.73 -3.01 4.60
C LEU A 78 -2.94 -2.09 4.39
N ILE A 79 -3.57 -1.63 5.47
CA ILE A 79 -4.69 -0.66 5.40
C ILE A 79 -4.17 0.71 4.95
N ASP A 80 -3.06 1.19 5.51
CA ASP A 80 -2.45 2.46 5.14
C ASP A 80 -2.07 2.49 3.65
N ALA A 81 -1.48 1.39 3.14
CA ALA A 81 -1.20 1.23 1.72
C ALA A 81 -2.48 1.34 0.87
N ALA A 82 -3.55 0.64 1.27
CA ALA A 82 -4.83 0.65 0.55
C ALA A 82 -5.47 2.05 0.54
N ASP A 83 -5.38 2.80 1.64
CA ASP A 83 -5.94 4.14 1.78
C ASP A 83 -5.16 5.18 0.97
N VAL A 84 -3.83 5.11 0.93
CA VAL A 84 -3.01 5.96 0.05
C VAL A 84 -3.32 5.67 -1.43
N LEU A 85 -3.38 4.41 -1.83
CA LEU A 85 -3.74 4.03 -3.20
C LEU A 85 -5.13 4.54 -3.58
N ARG A 86 -6.12 4.44 -2.67
CA ARG A 86 -7.46 5.00 -2.88
C ARG A 86 -7.41 6.52 -3.05
N SER A 87 -6.63 7.21 -2.23
CA SER A 87 -6.49 8.67 -2.28
C SER A 87 -5.85 9.12 -3.59
N LEU A 88 -4.76 8.47 -4.01
CA LEU A 88 -4.10 8.74 -5.29
C LEU A 88 -5.03 8.44 -6.47
N LYS A 89 -5.81 7.36 -6.40
CA LYS A 89 -6.80 7.03 -7.42
C LYS A 89 -7.85 8.12 -7.57
N ILE A 90 -8.40 8.65 -6.48
CA ILE A 90 -9.39 9.74 -6.52
C ILE A 90 -8.79 10.99 -7.19
N VAL A 91 -7.51 11.29 -6.95
CA VAL A 91 -6.82 12.40 -7.59
C VAL A 91 -6.62 12.15 -9.09
N LEU A 92 -6.24 10.94 -9.49
CA LEU A 92 -6.12 10.56 -10.91
C LEU A 92 -7.46 10.61 -11.63
N ASP A 93 -8.49 9.99 -11.08
CA ASP A 93 -9.84 9.95 -11.66
C ASP A 93 -10.45 11.37 -11.78
N ARG A 94 -9.95 12.37 -11.02
CA ARG A 94 -10.36 13.79 -11.16
C ARG A 94 -9.63 14.52 -12.30
N ASN A 95 -8.46 14.04 -12.70
CA ASN A 95 -7.61 14.65 -13.72
C ASN A 95 -7.81 14.03 -15.12
N GLU A 96 -8.63 12.98 -15.25
CA GLU A 96 -9.14 12.44 -16.53
C GLU A 96 -10.39 13.19 -17.02
#